data_AF-A0A9P0ETC0-F1
#
_entry.id   AF-A0A9P0ETC0-F1
#
_cell.length_a   1.000
_cell.length_b   1.000
_cell.length_c   1.000
_cell.angle_alpha   90.00
_cell.angle_beta   90.00
_cell.angle_gamma   90.00
#
_symmetry.space_group_name_H-M   'P 1'
#
loop_
_entity.id
_entity.type
_entity.pdbx_description
1 polymer ?
#
loop_
_entity_poly.entity_id
_entity_poly.type
_entity_poly.pdbx_seq_one_letter_code
_entity_poly.pdbx_strand_id
1 'polypeptide(L)'
;MLSHAVIASLLAISANAHVGTWNPGMYCRGGNDTKEDNQNTNLIVNPLYQLEKDVWWQQRDRGCHLVPPPDGEFLELPAGASFTTELANNRAFTTLSYDGQYVSDWQDGQNRTEPWVGPGTPPGCLVDNPDKAGGELHARSREHAAGTAWAISYESDLDKVTMDNLVVFSVRYHTPWKRLTAYDVPADLPECPPEGCYCAWLWIPDGCGQPNMYMSNHRCKVTGSKSTKTLGTPKAPVWCEDDQSKCLSGPKQMMAWNQASGDNVVAPQGRTPTYNERMGFKDGAQDDIFVESENQASSSSSSSQAAAQTSSTQASTQSPAPATTTSIQSTSSESSTAAATHSTPSAQPSQGESTCSKHKRHLRHHARHMA
;
A
#
# COMPACT_ATOMS: atom_id res chain seq x y z
N MET A 1 48.01 -19.24 -22.57
CA MET A 1 47.40 -19.00 -21.24
C MET A 1 46.30 -17.96 -21.44
N LEU A 2 45.05 -18.40 -21.57
CA LEU A 2 43.90 -17.51 -21.75
C LEU A 2 43.48 -16.96 -20.38
N SER A 3 43.65 -15.65 -20.19
CA SER A 3 43.10 -14.93 -19.05
C SER A 3 41.59 -14.75 -19.24
N HIS A 4 40.81 -15.41 -18.39
CA HIS A 4 39.38 -15.16 -18.25
C HIS A 4 39.21 -13.90 -17.39
N ALA A 5 38.83 -12.79 -18.01
CA ALA A 5 38.38 -11.61 -17.28
C ALA A 5 36.96 -11.88 -16.77
N VAL A 6 36.83 -12.14 -15.47
CA VAL A 6 35.55 -12.18 -14.76
C VAL A 6 35.07 -10.72 -14.65
N ILE A 7 34.05 -10.36 -15.43
CA ILE A 7 33.32 -9.11 -15.24
C ILE A 7 32.39 -9.31 -14.05
N ALA A 8 32.82 -8.88 -12.87
CA ALA A 8 31.95 -8.75 -11.72
C ALA A 8 31.03 -7.55 -11.96
N SER A 9 29.77 -7.81 -12.32
CA SER A 9 28.72 -6.80 -12.33
C SER A 9 28.53 -6.31 -10.90
N LEU A 10 29.02 -5.11 -10.58
CA LEU A 10 28.65 -4.39 -9.37
C LEU A 10 27.16 -4.05 -9.45
N LEU A 11 26.32 -4.88 -8.83
CA LEU A 11 25.01 -4.44 -8.36
C LEU A 11 25.27 -3.34 -7.33
N ALA A 12 24.93 -2.10 -7.68
CA ALA A 12 24.98 -1.00 -6.74
C ALA A 12 23.98 -1.28 -5.60
N ILE A 13 24.48 -1.74 -4.46
CA ILE A 13 23.70 -1.94 -3.24
C ILE A 13 23.49 -0.55 -2.61
N SER A 14 22.65 0.28 -3.24
CA SER A 14 22.05 1.41 -2.52
C SER A 14 21.11 0.80 -1.48
N ALA A 15 21.41 0.99 -0.19
CA ALA A 15 20.58 0.55 0.93
C ALA A 15 19.16 1.11 0.76
N ASN A 16 18.27 0.31 0.16
CA ASN A 16 16.86 0.64 0.02
C ASN A 16 16.16 0.15 1.27
N ALA A 17 15.93 1.07 2.19
CA ALA A 17 15.20 0.88 3.44
C ALA A 17 13.68 0.81 3.17
N HIS A 18 13.23 -0.12 2.32
CA HIS A 18 11.87 -0.13 1.81
C HIS A 18 11.42 -1.56 1.51
N VAL A 19 10.18 -1.94 1.83
CA VAL A 19 9.64 -3.28 1.56
C VAL A 19 8.29 -3.16 0.86
N GLY A 20 8.06 -4.06 -0.10
CA GLY A 20 6.76 -4.29 -0.71
C GLY A 20 6.52 -5.78 -0.90
N THR A 21 5.31 -6.12 -1.35
CA THR A 21 4.93 -7.50 -1.62
C THR A 21 5.12 -7.86 -3.10
N TRP A 22 5.51 -9.10 -3.36
CA TRP A 22 5.76 -9.64 -4.68
C TRP A 22 5.00 -10.95 -4.83
N ASN A 23 3.93 -10.90 -5.61
CA ASN A 23 3.03 -12.03 -5.83
C ASN A 23 2.50 -12.01 -7.27
N PRO A 24 2.03 -13.17 -7.79
CA PRO A 24 1.15 -13.16 -8.96
C PRO A 24 -0.03 -12.21 -8.77
N GLY A 25 -0.46 -11.58 -9.86
CA GLY A 25 -1.54 -10.58 -9.81
C GLY A 25 -1.10 -9.19 -9.34
N MET A 26 0.17 -8.95 -9.01
CA MET A 26 0.62 -7.60 -8.64
C MET A 26 0.63 -6.63 -9.82
N TYR A 27 0.23 -5.39 -9.56
CA TYR A 27 0.48 -4.28 -10.48
C TYR A 27 1.96 -3.92 -10.46
N CYS A 28 2.46 -3.34 -11.55
CA CYS A 28 3.84 -2.83 -11.61
C CYS A 28 4.94 -3.90 -11.40
N ARG A 29 4.66 -5.19 -11.66
CA ARG A 29 5.62 -6.30 -11.45
C ARG A 29 7.00 -6.01 -12.03
N GLY A 30 7.04 -5.49 -13.25
CA GLY A 30 8.26 -5.12 -13.99
C GLY A 30 8.62 -3.63 -13.95
N GLY A 31 7.96 -2.81 -13.13
CA GLY A 31 8.05 -1.35 -13.19
C GLY A 31 6.77 -0.72 -13.77
N ASN A 32 6.84 0.56 -14.15
CA ASN A 32 5.70 1.35 -14.62
C ASN A 32 5.62 1.51 -16.15
N ASP A 33 6.39 0.73 -16.92
CA ASP A 33 6.26 0.63 -18.36
C ASP A 33 5.76 -0.78 -18.72
N THR A 34 4.62 -0.87 -19.41
CA THR A 34 4.03 -2.15 -19.85
C THR A 34 4.87 -2.87 -20.91
N LYS A 35 5.86 -2.19 -21.49
CA LYS A 35 6.77 -2.75 -22.49
C LYS A 35 8.06 -3.28 -21.88
N GLU A 36 8.30 -3.03 -20.61
CA GLU A 36 9.50 -3.46 -19.90
C GLU A 36 9.16 -4.43 -18.77
N ASP A 37 9.95 -5.50 -18.67
CA ASP A 37 9.91 -6.39 -17.52
C ASP A 37 11.22 -6.25 -16.74
N ASN A 38 11.34 -5.20 -15.92
CA ASN A 38 12.54 -4.99 -15.13
C ASN A 38 12.59 -5.99 -13.96
N GLN A 39 13.47 -6.96 -14.10
CA GLN A 39 13.75 -8.02 -13.13
C GLN A 39 14.42 -7.48 -11.85
N ASN A 40 15.06 -6.30 -11.88
CA ASN A 40 15.73 -5.67 -10.74
C ASN A 40 15.05 -4.38 -10.26
N THR A 41 13.72 -4.32 -10.36
CA THR A 41 12.95 -3.14 -9.95
C THR A 41 12.68 -3.11 -8.45
N ASN A 42 12.73 -1.91 -7.88
CA ASN A 42 12.33 -1.58 -6.50
C ASN A 42 11.17 -0.57 -6.48
N LEU A 43 10.49 -0.36 -7.61
CA LEU A 43 9.54 0.75 -7.77
C LEU A 43 8.39 0.71 -6.74
N ILE A 44 7.81 -0.48 -6.53
CA ILE A 44 6.64 -0.65 -5.67
C ILE A 44 6.97 -0.53 -4.17
N VAL A 45 8.25 -0.63 -3.81
CA VAL A 45 8.66 -0.61 -2.39
C VAL A 45 8.75 0.80 -1.85
N ASN A 46 8.84 1.84 -2.70
CA ASN A 46 8.98 3.22 -2.24
C ASN A 46 7.84 3.63 -1.28
N PRO A 47 8.13 4.45 -0.25
CA PRO A 47 7.14 4.84 0.73
C PRO A 47 6.16 5.85 0.14
N LEU A 48 5.01 6.02 0.80
CA LEU A 48 4.02 7.06 0.54
C LEU A 48 4.03 8.01 1.75
N TYR A 49 4.36 9.28 1.53
CA TYR A 49 4.51 10.27 2.60
C TYR A 49 4.24 11.67 2.09
N GLN A 50 3.38 12.42 2.78
CA GLN A 50 3.03 13.81 2.46
C GLN A 50 2.57 14.01 1.01
N LEU A 51 1.80 13.05 0.47
CA LEU A 51 1.23 13.12 -0.87
C LEU A 51 -0.26 13.49 -0.81
N GLU A 52 -0.78 14.11 -1.87
CA GLU A 52 -2.24 14.29 -2.02
C GLU A 52 -2.93 12.94 -2.27
N LYS A 53 -4.21 12.83 -1.91
CA LYS A 53 -4.97 11.56 -2.00
C LYS A 53 -4.96 10.93 -3.38
N ASP A 54 -5.20 11.73 -4.41
CA ASP A 54 -5.17 11.31 -5.80
C ASP A 54 -3.77 10.90 -6.30
N VAL A 55 -2.72 11.21 -5.54
CA VAL A 55 -1.33 10.86 -5.83
C VAL A 55 -0.89 9.60 -5.10
N TRP A 56 -1.20 9.43 -3.81
CA TRP A 56 -0.79 8.20 -3.09
C TRP A 56 -1.72 7.01 -3.34
N TRP A 57 -3.00 7.25 -3.62
CA TRP A 57 -3.98 6.17 -3.82
C TRP A 57 -3.54 5.26 -4.97
N GLN A 58 -3.48 3.95 -4.71
CA GLN A 58 -3.06 2.94 -5.69
C GLN A 58 -1.66 3.22 -6.28
N GLN A 59 -0.78 3.89 -5.53
CA GLN A 59 0.57 4.24 -5.99
C GLN A 59 0.54 5.01 -7.34
N ARG A 60 -0.37 5.99 -7.44
CA ARG A 60 -0.52 6.84 -8.63
C ARG A 60 0.71 7.71 -8.88
N ASP A 61 1.40 8.14 -7.83
CA ASP A 61 2.67 8.88 -7.82
C ASP A 61 3.74 8.30 -8.75
N ARG A 62 3.76 6.97 -8.89
CA ARG A 62 4.75 6.23 -9.67
C ARG A 62 4.14 5.44 -10.84
N GLY A 63 2.86 5.66 -11.15
CA GLY A 63 2.19 5.12 -12.33
C GLY A 63 1.74 3.66 -12.22
N CYS A 64 1.74 3.05 -11.04
CA CYS A 64 1.47 1.60 -10.93
C CYS A 64 0.03 1.20 -11.22
N HIS A 65 -0.93 2.10 -10.98
CA HIS A 65 -2.32 1.93 -11.43
C HIS A 65 -2.49 1.71 -12.95
N LEU A 66 -1.49 2.07 -13.78
CA LEU A 66 -1.55 1.94 -15.24
C LEU A 66 -0.92 0.64 -15.77
N VAL A 67 -0.24 -0.12 -14.91
CA VAL A 67 0.47 -1.35 -15.28
C VAL A 67 -0.18 -2.53 -14.56
N PRO A 68 -1.25 -3.12 -15.14
CA PRO A 68 -1.91 -4.27 -14.55
C PRO A 68 -1.00 -5.50 -14.55
N PRO A 69 -1.32 -6.52 -13.73
CA PRO A 69 -0.73 -7.84 -13.91
C PRO A 69 -1.04 -8.41 -15.30
N PRO A 70 -0.24 -9.39 -15.77
CA PRO A 70 -0.57 -10.13 -16.99
C PRO A 70 -1.97 -10.76 -16.93
N ASP A 71 -2.58 -10.91 -18.11
CA ASP A 71 -3.91 -11.51 -18.23
C ASP A 71 -3.95 -12.91 -17.60
N GLY A 72 -4.97 -13.15 -16.78
CA GLY A 72 -5.16 -14.43 -16.08
C GLY A 72 -4.30 -14.61 -14.83
N GLU A 73 -3.40 -13.69 -14.49
CA GLU A 73 -2.67 -13.74 -13.22
C GLU A 73 -3.47 -13.07 -12.08
N PHE A 74 -3.64 -13.81 -10.99
CA PHE A 74 -4.31 -13.36 -9.78
C PHE A 74 -3.51 -13.78 -8.55
N LEU A 75 -3.55 -12.96 -7.50
CA LEU A 75 -3.29 -13.43 -6.16
C LEU A 75 -4.45 -14.33 -5.72
N GLU A 76 -4.17 -15.61 -5.47
CA GLU A 76 -5.19 -16.57 -5.01
C GLU A 76 -5.37 -16.50 -3.50
N LEU A 77 -6.60 -16.30 -3.06
CA LEU A 77 -7.00 -16.23 -1.66
C LEU A 77 -7.85 -17.48 -1.31
N PRO A 78 -7.25 -18.54 -0.77
CA PRO A 78 -7.99 -19.76 -0.44
C PRO A 78 -8.85 -19.55 0.82
N ALA A 79 -10.17 -19.48 0.66
CA ALA A 79 -11.10 -19.22 1.77
C ALA A 79 -10.92 -20.23 2.90
N GLY A 80 -10.67 -19.74 4.12
CA GLY A 80 -10.50 -20.57 5.32
C GLY A 80 -9.13 -21.23 5.46
N ALA A 81 -8.18 -20.85 4.60
CA ALA A 81 -6.79 -21.28 4.66
C ALA A 81 -5.86 -20.05 4.62
N SER A 82 -4.56 -20.29 4.42
CA SER A 82 -3.57 -19.22 4.32
C SER A 82 -2.96 -19.18 2.93
N PHE A 83 -2.54 -17.99 2.49
CA PHE A 83 -1.67 -17.81 1.32
C PHE A 83 -0.32 -17.23 1.75
N THR A 84 0.71 -17.52 0.97
CA THR A 84 2.07 -17.02 1.21
C THR A 84 2.40 -15.87 0.29
N THR A 85 2.99 -14.84 0.87
CA THR A 85 3.46 -13.64 0.21
C THR A 85 4.98 -13.53 0.33
N GLU A 86 5.63 -13.04 -0.72
CA GLU A 86 7.03 -12.63 -0.67
C GLU A 86 7.13 -11.13 -0.38
N LEU A 87 7.72 -10.77 0.74
CA LEU A 87 8.07 -9.41 1.10
C LEU A 87 9.54 -9.18 0.73
N ALA A 88 9.86 -8.19 -0.09
CA ALA A 88 11.23 -7.91 -0.48
C ALA A 88 11.45 -6.42 -0.77
N ASN A 89 12.70 -5.96 -0.63
CA ASN A 89 13.08 -4.58 -0.97
C ASN A 89 13.36 -4.37 -2.46
N ASN A 90 13.50 -5.46 -3.21
CA ASN A 90 13.65 -5.47 -4.66
C ASN A 90 13.09 -6.77 -5.22
N ARG A 91 12.50 -6.73 -6.42
CA ARG A 91 12.02 -7.91 -7.13
C ARG A 91 13.10 -8.98 -7.31
N ALA A 92 14.35 -8.57 -7.49
CA ALA A 92 15.48 -9.47 -7.71
C ALA A 92 15.61 -10.54 -6.62
N PHE A 93 15.16 -10.25 -5.40
CA PHE A 93 15.24 -11.14 -4.24
C PHE A 93 13.97 -11.98 -4.04
N THR A 94 13.18 -12.18 -5.10
CA THR A 94 11.92 -12.92 -5.07
C THR A 94 11.92 -14.02 -6.13
N THR A 95 10.97 -14.95 -6.04
CA THR A 95 10.83 -15.98 -7.09
C THR A 95 10.29 -15.45 -8.41
N LEU A 96 9.79 -14.20 -8.43
CA LEU A 96 9.28 -13.54 -9.64
C LEU A 96 10.38 -12.93 -10.50
N SER A 97 11.65 -13.16 -10.17
CA SER A 97 12.80 -12.63 -10.92
C SER A 97 13.97 -13.60 -10.97
N TYR A 98 14.72 -13.57 -12.08
CA TYR A 98 15.96 -14.33 -12.27
C TYR A 98 15.83 -15.81 -11.89
N ASP A 99 14.67 -16.41 -12.16
CA ASP A 99 14.32 -17.79 -11.78
C ASP A 99 14.56 -18.10 -10.28
N GLY A 100 14.44 -17.07 -9.43
CA GLY A 100 14.66 -17.16 -7.99
C GLY A 100 16.13 -17.26 -7.57
N GLN A 101 17.09 -16.97 -8.44
CA GLN A 101 18.52 -17.16 -8.16
C GLN A 101 19.03 -16.40 -6.93
N TYR A 102 18.46 -15.23 -6.61
CA TYR A 102 18.93 -14.37 -5.53
C TYR A 102 18.02 -14.37 -4.29
N VAL A 103 17.10 -15.34 -4.18
CA VAL A 103 16.24 -15.44 -3.00
C VAL A 103 17.03 -15.92 -1.79
N SER A 104 16.67 -15.40 -0.62
CA SER A 104 17.10 -15.89 0.69
C SER A 104 15.90 -15.98 1.63
N ASP A 105 16.09 -16.26 2.92
CA ASP A 105 15.01 -16.13 3.90
C ASP A 105 14.62 -14.66 4.18
N TRP A 106 15.45 -13.72 3.72
CA TRP A 106 15.35 -12.29 4.00
C TRP A 106 15.04 -11.47 2.74
N GLN A 107 14.48 -10.29 2.98
CA GLN A 107 13.89 -9.38 2.01
C GLN A 107 14.89 -8.80 1.02
N ASP A 108 16.16 -8.80 1.37
CA ASP A 108 17.26 -8.19 0.63
C ASP A 108 18.21 -9.21 -0.01
N GLY A 109 17.82 -10.48 -0.02
CA GLY A 109 18.61 -11.58 -0.60
C GLY A 109 19.85 -11.97 0.23
N GLN A 110 20.05 -11.38 1.41
CA GLN A 110 21.20 -11.66 2.27
C GLN A 110 20.83 -12.55 3.45
N ASN A 111 21.71 -13.47 3.83
CA ASN A 111 21.48 -14.33 4.98
C ASN A 111 21.83 -13.64 6.31
N ARG A 112 21.02 -13.90 7.34
CA ARG A 112 21.26 -13.44 8.72
C ARG A 112 20.86 -14.50 9.74
N THR A 113 21.47 -14.39 10.91
CA THR A 113 21.22 -15.24 12.07
C THR A 113 20.26 -14.56 13.04
N GLU A 114 19.32 -15.34 13.59
CA GLU A 114 18.49 -14.89 14.71
C GLU A 114 19.20 -15.09 16.06
N PRO A 115 18.88 -14.31 17.10
CA PRO A 115 18.01 -13.13 17.05
C PRO A 115 18.69 -11.95 16.35
N TRP A 116 17.99 -11.31 15.42
CA TRP A 116 18.47 -10.06 14.82
C TRP A 116 17.85 -8.86 15.52
N VAL A 117 18.69 -8.10 16.22
CA VAL A 117 18.31 -6.97 17.06
C VAL A 117 19.17 -5.76 16.75
N GLY A 118 18.62 -4.56 16.93
CA GLY A 118 19.37 -3.31 16.84
C GLY A 118 20.32 -3.13 18.02
N PRO A 119 21.25 -2.16 17.93
CA PRO A 119 22.28 -1.96 18.95
C PRO A 119 21.71 -1.37 20.25
N GLY A 120 22.31 -1.69 21.40
CA GLY A 120 21.98 -1.05 22.69
C GLY A 120 20.94 -1.80 23.53
N THR A 121 20.56 -1.20 24.67
CA THR A 121 19.57 -1.76 25.61
C THR A 121 18.78 -0.60 26.27
N PRO A 122 17.50 -0.39 25.92
CA PRO A 122 16.70 -1.15 24.95
C PRO A 122 17.26 -1.05 23.51
N PRO A 123 16.94 -2.01 22.62
CA PRO A 123 17.50 -2.04 21.27
C PRO A 123 17.10 -0.79 20.47
N GLY A 124 18.06 -0.18 19.78
CA GLY A 124 17.87 0.85 18.77
C GLY A 124 17.38 0.27 17.45
N CYS A 125 17.45 1.04 16.38
CA CYS A 125 16.99 0.60 15.06
C CYS A 125 17.98 -0.37 14.42
N LEU A 126 17.48 -1.34 13.65
CA LEU A 126 18.34 -2.33 12.97
C LEU A 126 19.37 -1.66 12.05
N VAL A 127 18.96 -0.61 11.32
CA VAL A 127 19.84 0.17 10.44
C VAL A 127 21.04 0.80 11.15
N ASP A 128 20.98 0.95 12.47
CA ASP A 128 22.07 1.49 13.27
C ASP A 128 23.15 0.44 13.57
N ASN A 129 22.90 -0.84 13.28
CA ASN A 129 23.91 -1.89 13.38
C ASN A 129 25.16 -1.56 12.54
N PRO A 130 26.34 -2.10 12.91
CA PRO A 130 27.58 -1.84 12.18
C PRO A 130 27.52 -2.20 10.69
N ASP A 131 26.71 -3.19 10.32
CA ASP A 131 26.50 -3.64 8.94
C ASP A 131 25.54 -2.74 8.12
N LYS A 132 24.86 -1.79 8.78
CA LYS A 132 23.86 -0.89 8.17
C LYS A 132 22.69 -1.62 7.49
N ALA A 133 22.40 -2.85 7.92
CA ALA A 133 21.34 -3.68 7.37
C ALA A 133 20.02 -3.49 8.13
N GLY A 134 18.88 -3.88 7.53
CA GLY A 134 17.59 -3.93 8.23
C GLY A 134 16.83 -2.63 8.31
N GLY A 135 17.30 -1.58 7.64
CA GLY A 135 16.52 -0.35 7.48
C GLY A 135 15.19 -0.60 6.80
N GLU A 136 15.12 -1.57 5.88
CA GLU A 136 13.91 -1.97 5.17
C GLU A 136 12.81 -2.52 6.07
N LEU A 137 13.16 -3.02 7.25
CA LEU A 137 12.19 -3.53 8.21
C LEU A 137 11.62 -2.44 9.11
N HIS A 138 12.26 -1.27 9.17
CA HIS A 138 11.86 -0.17 10.05
C HIS A 138 11.59 -0.64 11.49
N ALA A 139 12.44 -1.54 11.98
CA ALA A 139 12.24 -2.24 13.23
C ALA A 139 13.51 -2.24 14.09
N ARG A 140 13.32 -2.60 15.36
CA ARG A 140 14.39 -2.76 16.37
C ARG A 140 14.70 -4.24 16.62
N SER A 141 13.69 -5.10 16.45
CA SER A 141 13.73 -6.55 16.49
C SER A 141 12.44 -7.07 15.86
N ARG A 142 12.28 -8.40 15.78
CA ARG A 142 11.06 -9.04 15.27
C ARG A 142 9.81 -8.59 16.01
N GLU A 143 9.89 -8.56 17.33
CA GLU A 143 8.78 -8.22 18.23
C GLU A 143 8.32 -6.77 18.04
N HIS A 144 9.21 -5.91 17.54
CA HIS A 144 8.94 -4.50 17.25
C HIS A 144 8.55 -4.24 15.79
N ALA A 145 8.48 -5.26 14.92
CA ALA A 145 7.94 -5.08 13.59
C ALA A 145 6.43 -4.78 13.67
N ALA A 146 6.00 -3.76 12.91
CA ALA A 146 4.74 -3.07 13.15
C ALA A 146 3.47 -3.91 12.91
N GLY A 147 3.56 -4.92 12.05
CA GLY A 147 2.45 -5.65 11.50
C GLY A 147 1.99 -5.08 10.15
N THR A 148 1.52 -5.98 9.28
CA THR A 148 1.10 -5.70 7.90
C THR A 148 -0.30 -6.25 7.68
N ALA A 149 -0.98 -5.76 6.65
CA ALA A 149 -2.35 -6.16 6.36
C ALA A 149 -2.59 -6.41 4.87
N TRP A 150 -3.64 -7.16 4.60
CA TRP A 150 -4.26 -7.28 3.28
C TRP A 150 -5.69 -6.79 3.32
N ALA A 151 -6.07 -6.02 2.30
CA ALA A 151 -7.43 -5.57 2.08
C ALA A 151 -7.95 -6.02 0.71
N ILE A 152 -9.28 -6.14 0.60
CA ILE A 152 -9.99 -6.60 -0.59
C ILE A 152 -11.17 -5.67 -0.93
N SER A 153 -11.39 -5.44 -2.20
CA SER A 153 -12.57 -4.79 -2.77
C SER A 153 -13.14 -5.67 -3.88
N TYR A 154 -14.43 -5.96 -3.84
CA TYR A 154 -15.14 -6.75 -4.86
C TYR A 154 -15.45 -5.93 -6.13
N GLU A 155 -14.49 -5.11 -6.51
CA GLU A 155 -14.50 -4.25 -7.69
C GLU A 155 -13.29 -4.58 -8.55
N SER A 156 -13.51 -4.74 -9.85
CA SER A 156 -12.46 -5.07 -10.83
C SER A 156 -11.91 -3.82 -11.51
N ASP A 157 -12.70 -2.74 -11.57
CA ASP A 157 -12.33 -1.45 -12.12
C ASP A 157 -11.62 -0.58 -11.08
N LEU A 158 -10.32 -0.33 -11.28
CA LEU A 158 -9.49 0.41 -10.32
C LEU A 158 -10.04 1.80 -10.00
N ASP A 159 -10.68 2.47 -10.95
CA ASP A 159 -11.21 3.82 -10.74
C ASP A 159 -12.47 3.83 -9.85
N LYS A 160 -13.09 2.66 -9.63
CA LYS A 160 -14.22 2.47 -8.71
C LYS A 160 -13.79 1.94 -7.34
N VAL A 161 -12.52 1.61 -7.15
CA VAL A 161 -12.00 1.20 -5.83
C VAL A 161 -11.77 2.45 -4.98
N THR A 162 -12.39 2.46 -3.80
CA THR A 162 -12.37 3.57 -2.84
C THR A 162 -12.06 3.05 -1.44
N MET A 163 -11.84 3.96 -0.48
CA MET A 163 -11.72 3.60 0.94
C MET A 163 -12.99 2.92 1.47
N ASP A 164 -14.16 3.26 0.92
CA ASP A 164 -15.45 2.78 1.42
C ASP A 164 -15.84 1.40 0.89
N ASN A 165 -15.08 0.84 -0.06
CA ASN A 165 -15.27 -0.53 -0.55
C ASN A 165 -14.01 -1.39 -0.44
N LEU A 166 -12.96 -0.93 0.25
CA LEU A 166 -11.72 -1.66 0.50
C LEU A 166 -11.66 -2.08 1.97
N VAL A 167 -11.85 -3.38 2.23
CA VAL A 167 -11.97 -3.94 3.59
C VAL A 167 -10.72 -4.73 3.94
N VAL A 168 -10.08 -4.42 5.07
CA VAL A 168 -8.99 -5.24 5.62
C VAL A 168 -9.54 -6.60 6.04
N PHE A 169 -9.04 -7.68 5.42
CA PHE A 169 -9.51 -9.04 5.66
C PHE A 169 -8.47 -9.93 6.36
N SER A 170 -7.20 -9.54 6.35
CA SER A 170 -6.12 -10.29 7.01
C SER A 170 -5.08 -9.33 7.57
N VAL A 171 -4.56 -9.66 8.74
CA VAL A 171 -3.46 -8.94 9.39
C VAL A 171 -2.44 -9.96 9.85
N ARG A 172 -1.16 -9.61 9.78
CA ARG A 172 -0.09 -10.39 10.39
C ARG A 172 0.72 -9.47 11.28
N TYR A 173 0.93 -9.85 12.53
CA TYR A 173 1.79 -9.12 13.46
C TYR A 173 3.26 -9.43 13.20
N HIS A 174 4.14 -8.57 13.72
CA HIS A 174 5.59 -8.78 13.64
C HIS A 174 6.10 -8.92 12.20
N THR A 175 5.49 -8.15 11.29
CA THR A 175 5.84 -8.08 9.87
C THR A 175 6.04 -6.61 9.45
N PRO A 176 6.80 -6.35 8.37
CA PRO A 176 7.66 -7.31 7.66
C PRO A 176 8.79 -7.84 8.55
N TRP A 177 9.20 -9.11 8.37
CA TRP A 177 10.35 -9.68 9.08
C TRP A 177 11.14 -10.73 8.30
N LYS A 178 10.46 -11.72 7.72
CA LYS A 178 11.04 -12.61 6.69
C LYS A 178 10.48 -12.30 5.32
N ARG A 179 11.16 -12.78 4.28
CA ARG A 179 10.64 -12.70 2.91
C ARG A 179 9.32 -13.46 2.80
N LEU A 180 9.28 -14.72 3.19
CA LEU A 180 8.04 -15.50 3.15
C LEU A 180 7.19 -15.20 4.38
N THR A 181 5.98 -14.70 4.14
CA THR A 181 4.99 -14.40 5.19
C THR A 181 3.64 -14.99 4.80
N ALA A 182 3.02 -15.74 5.72
CA ALA A 182 1.69 -16.32 5.52
C ALA A 182 0.59 -15.43 6.12
N TYR A 183 -0.50 -15.27 5.37
CA TYR A 183 -1.69 -14.51 5.77
C TYR A 183 -2.92 -15.41 5.72
N ASP A 184 -3.75 -15.33 6.76
CA ASP A 184 -4.95 -16.15 6.89
C ASP A 184 -6.14 -15.47 6.21
N VAL A 185 -6.93 -16.25 5.47
CA VAL A 185 -8.08 -15.79 4.71
C VAL A 185 -9.35 -16.19 5.46
N PRO A 186 -10.28 -15.27 5.77
CA PRO A 186 -11.56 -15.62 6.36
C PRO A 186 -12.29 -16.69 5.53
N ALA A 187 -12.84 -17.69 6.21
CA ALA A 187 -13.56 -18.80 5.56
C ALA A 187 -14.80 -18.32 4.78
N ASP A 188 -15.36 -17.20 5.20
CA ASP A 188 -16.59 -16.64 4.66
C ASP A 188 -16.39 -15.59 3.56
N LEU A 189 -15.16 -15.35 3.09
CA LEU A 189 -14.97 -14.48 1.91
C LEU A 189 -15.73 -15.07 0.70
N PRO A 190 -16.68 -14.34 0.08
CA PRO A 190 -17.36 -14.82 -1.11
C PRO A 190 -16.44 -14.86 -2.35
N GLU A 191 -16.90 -15.47 -3.43
CA GLU A 191 -16.16 -15.46 -4.70
C GLU A 191 -16.10 -14.06 -5.32
N CYS A 192 -14.96 -13.74 -5.94
CA CYS A 192 -14.81 -12.52 -6.74
C CYS A 192 -15.62 -12.59 -8.03
N PRO A 193 -15.95 -11.44 -8.66
CA PRO A 193 -16.38 -11.42 -10.06
C PRO A 193 -15.38 -12.15 -10.97
N PRO A 194 -15.81 -12.61 -12.17
CA PRO A 194 -14.92 -13.32 -13.10
C PRO A 194 -13.61 -12.60 -13.41
N GLU A 195 -13.65 -11.26 -13.45
CA GLU A 195 -12.49 -10.42 -13.77
C GLU A 195 -11.56 -10.17 -12.57
N GLY A 196 -11.90 -10.76 -11.42
CA GLY A 196 -11.20 -10.64 -10.14
C GLY A 196 -11.67 -9.48 -9.29
N CYS A 197 -11.15 -9.47 -8.07
CA CYS A 197 -11.24 -8.38 -7.13
C CYS A 197 -9.96 -7.54 -7.17
N TYR A 198 -10.03 -6.36 -6.59
CA TYR A 198 -8.86 -5.58 -6.19
C TYR A 198 -8.42 -5.97 -4.78
N CYS A 199 -7.11 -6.17 -4.59
CA CYS A 199 -6.50 -6.34 -3.28
C CYS A 199 -5.32 -5.39 -3.09
N ALA A 200 -5.01 -5.07 -1.83
CA ALA A 200 -3.84 -4.29 -1.48
C ALA A 200 -3.14 -4.88 -0.25
N TRP A 201 -1.81 -5.00 -0.35
CA TRP A 201 -0.96 -5.15 0.82
C TRP A 201 -0.65 -3.77 1.41
N LEU A 202 -0.63 -3.69 2.73
CA LEU A 202 -0.64 -2.43 3.46
C LEU A 202 0.31 -2.50 4.66
N TRP A 203 1.01 -1.40 4.92
CA TRP A 203 1.94 -1.31 6.04
C TRP A 203 2.15 0.13 6.51
N ILE A 204 2.24 0.33 7.83
CA ILE A 204 2.69 1.57 8.47
C ILE A 204 3.80 1.18 9.47
N PRO A 205 5.06 1.56 9.26
CA PRO A 205 6.16 1.15 10.14
C PRO A 205 6.17 1.87 11.50
N ASP A 206 6.60 1.17 12.55
CA ASP A 206 6.60 1.69 13.92
C ASP A 206 7.93 2.37 14.29
N GLY A 207 8.16 3.53 13.68
CA GLY A 207 9.37 4.33 13.86
C GLY A 207 10.54 3.84 13.02
N CYS A 208 11.78 4.09 13.48
CA CYS A 208 13.01 3.72 12.78
C CYS A 208 13.04 4.15 11.30
N GLY A 209 12.79 5.44 11.04
CA GLY A 209 12.78 6.00 9.69
C GLY A 209 11.77 7.15 9.58
N GLN A 210 11.42 7.49 8.35
CA GLN A 210 10.35 8.44 8.07
C GLN A 210 8.99 7.84 8.47
N PRO A 211 8.10 8.61 9.12
CA PRO A 211 6.79 8.10 9.52
C PRO A 211 5.83 8.10 8.31
N ASN A 212 5.93 7.06 7.49
CA ASN A 212 5.27 6.92 6.19
C ASN A 212 4.31 5.72 6.18
N MET A 213 3.72 5.42 5.02
CA MET A 213 2.94 4.20 4.78
C MET A 213 3.34 3.54 3.46
N TYR A 214 3.00 2.27 3.30
CA TYR A 214 3.24 1.48 2.10
C TYR A 214 1.95 0.82 1.65
N MET A 215 1.85 0.70 0.33
CA MET A 215 0.73 0.08 -0.37
C MET A 215 1.29 -0.70 -1.54
N SER A 216 0.70 -1.85 -1.88
CA SER A 216 1.05 -2.60 -3.08
C SER A 216 -0.19 -3.28 -3.65
N ASN A 217 -0.53 -2.94 -4.88
CA ASN A 217 -1.82 -3.27 -5.48
C ASN A 217 -1.78 -4.60 -6.21
N HIS A 218 -2.85 -5.38 -6.10
CA HIS A 218 -2.98 -6.70 -6.70
C HIS A 218 -4.38 -6.86 -7.32
N ARG A 219 -4.45 -7.58 -8.43
CA ARG A 219 -5.66 -8.29 -8.83
C ARG A 219 -5.66 -9.63 -8.10
N CYS A 220 -6.76 -9.95 -7.44
CA CYS A 220 -6.90 -11.15 -6.62
C CYS A 220 -8.19 -11.90 -6.94
N LYS A 221 -8.26 -13.17 -6.54
CA LYS A 221 -9.47 -13.97 -6.58
C LYS A 221 -9.59 -14.84 -5.33
N VAL A 222 -10.80 -15.00 -4.84
CA VAL A 222 -11.08 -15.95 -3.75
C VAL A 222 -11.30 -17.34 -4.34
N THR A 223 -10.64 -18.35 -3.79
CA THR A 223 -10.74 -19.74 -4.23
C THR A 223 -11.32 -20.62 -3.12
N GLY A 224 -12.04 -21.69 -3.51
CA GLY A 224 -12.60 -22.64 -2.57
C GLY A 224 -13.73 -22.10 -1.68
N SER A 225 -14.25 -20.90 -1.96
CA SER A 225 -15.35 -20.33 -1.21
C SER A 225 -16.67 -21.08 -1.45
N LYS A 226 -17.48 -21.18 -0.40
CA LYS A 226 -18.88 -21.60 -0.46
C LYS A 226 -19.81 -20.54 0.15
N SER A 227 -19.25 -19.39 0.49
CA SER A 227 -19.94 -18.33 1.19
C SER A 227 -20.76 -17.49 0.22
N THR A 228 -21.96 -17.14 0.63
CA THR A 228 -22.80 -16.14 -0.04
C THR A 228 -22.88 -14.84 0.74
N LYS A 229 -22.13 -14.71 1.85
CA LYS A 229 -22.10 -13.50 2.68
C LYS A 229 -21.53 -12.34 1.89
N THR A 230 -21.87 -11.14 2.29
CA THR A 230 -21.29 -9.91 1.75
C THR A 230 -20.43 -9.24 2.80
N LEU A 231 -19.41 -8.51 2.36
CA LEU A 231 -18.66 -7.64 3.25
C LEU A 231 -19.54 -6.48 3.70
N GLY A 232 -19.48 -6.12 4.98
CA GLY A 232 -20.10 -4.89 5.45
C GLY A 232 -19.32 -3.66 4.99
N THR A 233 -19.93 -2.49 5.13
CA THR A 233 -19.26 -1.20 4.82
C THR A 233 -18.14 -0.93 5.83
N PRO A 234 -16.87 -0.85 5.39
CA PRO A 234 -15.75 -0.60 6.28
C PRO A 234 -15.79 0.81 6.84
N LYS A 235 -15.35 0.98 8.09
CA LYS A 235 -15.11 2.29 8.71
C LYS A 235 -13.64 2.45 9.05
N ALA A 236 -13.17 3.68 9.13
CA ALA A 236 -11.80 3.95 9.56
C ALA A 236 -11.57 3.38 10.98
N PRO A 237 -10.47 2.65 11.22
CA PRO A 237 -10.15 2.17 12.55
C PRO A 237 -9.79 3.34 13.48
N VAL A 238 -10.01 3.15 14.77
CA VAL A 238 -9.73 4.17 15.80
C VAL A 238 -8.60 3.69 16.69
N TRP A 239 -7.80 4.63 17.18
CA TRP A 239 -6.83 4.34 18.24
C TRP A 239 -7.56 3.84 19.48
N CYS A 240 -7.20 2.65 19.95
CA CYS A 240 -7.85 2.01 21.09
C CYS A 240 -6.86 1.22 21.96
N GLU A 241 -5.55 1.50 21.85
CA GLU A 241 -4.51 0.82 22.64
C GLU A 241 -4.80 0.87 24.14
N ASP A 242 -5.11 2.06 24.65
CA ASP A 242 -5.31 2.31 26.08
C ASP A 242 -6.66 1.78 26.60
N ASP A 243 -7.60 1.48 25.70
CA ASP A 243 -8.91 0.95 26.04
C ASP A 243 -9.50 0.15 24.87
N GLN A 244 -9.25 -1.16 24.88
CA GLN A 244 -9.69 -2.09 23.84
C GLN A 244 -11.22 -2.14 23.68
N SER A 245 -11.99 -1.74 24.69
CA SER A 245 -13.46 -1.68 24.56
C SER A 245 -13.94 -0.58 23.60
N LYS A 246 -13.07 0.38 23.27
CA LYS A 246 -13.32 1.43 22.28
C LYS A 246 -12.94 1.02 20.85
N CYS A 247 -12.31 -0.14 20.66
CA CYS A 247 -11.94 -0.59 19.33
C CYS A 247 -13.18 -0.81 18.45
N LEU A 248 -13.07 -0.43 17.18
CA LEU A 248 -14.11 -0.65 16.19
C LEU A 248 -14.20 -2.15 15.85
N SER A 249 -15.36 -2.75 16.16
CA SER A 249 -15.74 -4.07 15.65
C SER A 249 -16.19 -4.00 14.19
N GLY A 250 -16.03 -5.10 13.47
CA GLY A 250 -16.52 -5.24 12.11
C GLY A 250 -15.52 -4.80 11.04
N PRO A 251 -15.98 -4.61 9.79
CA PRO A 251 -15.14 -4.28 8.66
C PRO A 251 -14.44 -2.94 8.89
N LYS A 252 -13.13 -2.94 8.66
CA LYS A 252 -12.24 -1.79 8.82
C LYS A 252 -11.62 -1.42 7.48
N GLN A 253 -11.49 -0.12 7.25
CA GLN A 253 -10.75 0.41 6.11
C GLN A 253 -9.26 0.13 6.26
N MET A 254 -8.50 0.29 5.17
CA MET A 254 -7.06 0.53 5.31
C MET A 254 -6.81 1.83 6.11
N MET A 255 -5.59 1.99 6.63
CA MET A 255 -5.17 3.19 7.31
C MET A 255 -4.38 4.07 6.34
N ALA A 256 -4.82 5.30 6.15
CA ALA A 256 -4.09 6.36 5.48
C ALA A 256 -3.60 7.34 6.55
N TRP A 257 -2.28 7.56 6.59
CA TRP A 257 -1.62 8.33 7.63
C TRP A 257 -0.40 9.10 7.10
N ASN A 258 -0.20 10.31 7.61
CA ASN A 258 0.89 11.22 7.26
C ASN A 258 0.93 11.58 5.77
N GLN A 259 -0.24 11.74 5.16
CA GLN A 259 -0.38 12.26 3.81
C GLN A 259 -0.71 13.76 3.83
N ALA A 260 -0.54 14.44 2.70
CA ALA A 260 -0.95 15.84 2.58
C ALA A 260 -2.48 15.95 2.59
N SER A 261 -3.17 14.94 2.04
CA SER A 261 -4.61 14.78 2.16
C SER A 261 -5.04 13.31 2.12
N GLY A 262 -6.26 13.05 2.59
CA GLY A 262 -6.87 11.72 2.55
C GLY A 262 -6.55 10.80 3.73
N ASP A 263 -5.86 11.29 4.75
CA ASP A 263 -5.70 10.59 6.03
C ASP A 263 -7.07 10.25 6.64
N ASN A 264 -7.19 9.05 7.20
CA ASN A 264 -8.42 8.58 7.86
C ASN A 264 -8.20 8.12 9.31
N VAL A 265 -6.96 8.09 9.78
CA VAL A 265 -6.61 7.73 11.16
C VAL A 265 -5.80 8.84 11.83
N VAL A 266 -5.95 8.93 13.15
CA VAL A 266 -5.17 9.82 14.01
C VAL A 266 -4.57 8.97 15.12
N ALA A 267 -3.27 9.13 15.36
CA ALA A 267 -2.57 8.51 16.49
C ALA A 267 -2.19 9.57 17.53
N PRO A 268 -2.08 9.21 18.82
CA PRO A 268 -1.53 10.08 19.85
C PRO A 268 -0.12 10.57 19.50
N GLN A 269 0.28 11.69 20.08
CA GLN A 269 1.60 12.27 19.84
C GLN A 269 2.72 11.26 20.16
N GLY A 270 3.65 11.10 19.21
CA GLY A 270 4.78 10.17 19.36
C GLY A 270 4.42 8.70 19.20
N ARG A 271 3.18 8.40 18.78
CA ARG A 271 2.70 7.04 18.50
C ARG A 271 2.38 6.89 17.01
N THR A 272 2.43 5.64 16.54
CA THR A 272 2.17 5.27 15.16
C THR A 272 0.95 4.35 15.09
N PRO A 273 -0.03 4.59 14.18
CA PRO A 273 -1.15 3.69 13.96
C PRO A 273 -0.70 2.50 13.11
N THR A 274 -0.49 1.35 13.74
CA THR A 274 0.02 0.14 13.08
C THR A 274 -1.08 -0.93 12.96
N TYR A 275 -0.91 -1.89 12.04
CA TYR A 275 -1.86 -2.99 11.84
C TYR A 275 -1.74 -4.04 12.97
N ASN A 276 -2.20 -3.69 14.17
CA ASN A 276 -2.29 -4.57 15.33
C ASN A 276 -3.39 -4.12 16.31
N GLU A 277 -3.37 -4.68 17.52
CA GLU A 277 -4.39 -4.49 18.55
C GLU A 277 -4.59 -3.01 18.94
N ARG A 278 -3.56 -2.17 18.76
CA ARG A 278 -3.66 -0.73 19.09
C ARG A 278 -4.68 0.01 18.22
N MET A 279 -5.01 -0.55 17.06
CA MET A 279 -6.02 -0.05 16.11
C MET A 279 -7.20 -1.03 15.97
N GLY A 280 -7.33 -2.01 16.87
CA GLY A 280 -8.42 -2.97 16.88
C GLY A 280 -8.34 -4.06 15.81
N PHE A 281 -7.16 -4.30 15.24
CA PHE A 281 -6.91 -5.41 14.32
C PHE A 281 -6.37 -6.62 15.08
N LYS A 282 -6.99 -7.79 14.91
CA LYS A 282 -6.47 -9.05 15.46
C LYS A 282 -5.43 -9.66 14.52
N ASP A 283 -4.47 -10.42 15.05
CA ASP A 283 -3.59 -11.23 14.19
C ASP A 283 -4.39 -12.32 13.47
N GLY A 284 -4.10 -12.55 12.19
CA GLY A 284 -4.77 -13.51 11.33
C GLY A 284 -5.97 -12.95 10.53
N ALA A 285 -6.92 -13.83 10.24
CA ALA A 285 -8.12 -13.52 9.46
C ALA A 285 -9.06 -12.58 10.25
N GLN A 286 -9.66 -11.62 9.55
CA GLN A 286 -10.67 -10.74 10.12
C GLN A 286 -12.06 -11.33 9.85
N ASP A 287 -12.56 -12.17 10.76
CA ASP A 287 -13.81 -12.92 10.55
C ASP A 287 -15.09 -12.13 10.87
N ASP A 288 -14.98 -10.95 11.45
CA ASP A 288 -16.13 -10.09 11.83
C ASP A 288 -16.53 -9.09 10.73
N ILE A 289 -15.97 -9.21 9.53
CA ILE A 289 -16.14 -8.22 8.44
C ILE A 289 -17.43 -8.38 7.61
N PHE A 290 -18.25 -9.39 7.91
CA PHE A 290 -19.40 -9.79 7.10
C PHE A 290 -20.73 -9.26 7.63
N VAL A 291 -21.66 -9.03 6.72
CA VAL A 291 -23.09 -8.86 7.02
C VAL A 291 -23.85 -10.03 6.41
N GLU A 292 -24.98 -10.40 7.04
CA GLU A 292 -25.87 -11.39 6.44
C GLU A 292 -26.44 -10.80 5.15
N SER A 293 -26.36 -11.57 4.07
CA SER A 293 -26.98 -11.21 2.79
C SER A 293 -28.48 -11.17 3.03
N GLU A 294 -29.06 -9.97 3.04
CA GLU A 294 -30.51 -9.83 3.10
C GLU A 294 -31.10 -10.68 1.98
N ASN A 295 -31.86 -11.71 2.34
CA ASN A 295 -32.67 -12.43 1.39
C ASN A 295 -33.51 -11.39 0.65
N GLN A 296 -33.20 -11.13 -0.62
CA GLN A 296 -34.13 -10.52 -1.56
C GLN A 296 -35.28 -11.52 -1.77
N ALA A 297 -36.12 -11.67 -0.75
CA ALA A 297 -37.47 -12.14 -0.90
C ALA A 297 -38.31 -10.93 -1.25
N SER A 298 -38.52 -10.77 -2.55
CA SER A 298 -39.58 -9.98 -3.15
C SER A 298 -40.87 -10.02 -2.31
N SER A 299 -41.18 -8.95 -1.60
CA SER A 299 -42.56 -8.65 -1.19
C SER A 299 -43.11 -7.61 -2.14
N SER A 300 -43.48 -8.07 -3.33
CA SER A 300 -44.51 -7.42 -4.13
C SER A 300 -45.79 -7.31 -3.30
N SER A 301 -46.08 -6.13 -2.77
CA SER A 301 -47.43 -5.77 -2.33
C SER A 301 -47.83 -4.46 -3.01
N SER A 302 -48.30 -4.61 -4.23
CA SER A 302 -49.23 -3.69 -4.85
C SER A 302 -50.48 -3.57 -3.98
N SER A 303 -50.72 -2.38 -3.42
CA SER A 303 -52.08 -1.93 -3.12
C SER A 303 -52.18 -0.43 -3.32
N SER A 304 -52.74 -0.10 -4.48
CA SER A 304 -53.39 1.15 -4.80
C SER A 304 -54.66 1.33 -3.97
N GLN A 305 -54.82 2.51 -3.36
CA GLN A 305 -56.09 3.21 -3.09
C GLN A 305 -55.74 4.55 -2.44
N ALA A 306 -55.83 5.66 -3.18
CA ALA A 306 -57.03 6.46 -3.44
C ALA A 306 -57.43 7.33 -2.23
N ALA A 307 -57.44 8.63 -2.50
CA ALA A 307 -57.66 9.72 -1.59
C ALA A 307 -59.07 9.77 -0.96
N ALA A 308 -59.12 10.24 0.28
CA ALA A 308 -60.31 10.92 0.82
C ALA A 308 -59.85 12.16 1.60
N GLN A 309 -60.08 13.32 0.98
CA GLN A 309 -60.02 14.63 1.61
C GLN A 309 -61.19 14.77 2.60
N THR A 310 -60.94 15.32 3.78
CA THR A 310 -62.00 15.95 4.59
C THR A 310 -61.44 17.18 5.27
N SER A 311 -62.12 18.30 5.01
CA SER A 311 -61.77 19.66 5.40
C SER A 311 -62.20 19.99 6.83
N SER A 312 -61.38 20.76 7.55
CA SER A 312 -61.79 21.80 8.51
C SER A 312 -60.58 22.76 8.70
N THR A 313 -60.59 24.01 8.21
CA THR A 313 -61.02 25.26 8.90
C THR A 313 -60.77 25.23 10.41
N GLN A 314 -60.11 26.19 11.08
CA GLN A 314 -59.62 27.55 10.80
C GLN A 314 -58.84 27.99 12.06
N ALA A 315 -57.88 28.92 11.93
CA ALA A 315 -57.59 30.03 12.86
C ALA A 315 -56.08 30.34 13.02
N SER A 316 -55.73 31.48 12.43
CA SER A 316 -54.54 32.30 12.58
C SER A 316 -54.41 32.93 13.97
N THR A 317 -53.18 33.08 14.48
CA THR A 317 -52.78 34.26 15.28
C THR A 317 -51.27 34.52 15.16
N GLN A 318 -50.94 35.80 15.31
CA GLN A 318 -49.77 36.50 14.82
C GLN A 318 -48.50 36.38 15.69
N SER A 319 -47.37 36.71 15.04
CA SER A 319 -46.10 37.28 15.54
C SER A 319 -46.24 38.31 16.70
N PRO A 320 -45.17 38.71 17.44
CA PRO A 320 -43.86 39.09 16.89
C PRO A 320 -42.59 38.77 17.72
N ALA A 321 -41.46 38.94 17.03
CA ALA A 321 -40.11 39.16 17.60
C ALA A 321 -40.03 40.45 18.43
N PRO A 322 -38.93 40.64 19.19
CA PRO A 322 -38.03 41.71 18.77
C PRO A 322 -36.53 41.35 18.86
N ALA A 323 -35.79 42.04 18.00
CA ALA A 323 -34.34 42.11 17.95
C ALA A 323 -33.76 42.97 19.08
N THR A 324 -32.50 42.75 19.45
CA THR A 324 -31.66 43.83 19.96
C THR A 324 -30.22 43.69 19.47
N THR A 325 -29.79 44.79 18.87
CA THR A 325 -28.52 45.18 18.28
C THR A 325 -27.40 45.28 19.31
N THR A 326 -26.17 44.88 18.97
CA THR A 326 -24.97 45.61 19.41
C THR A 326 -23.90 45.50 18.32
N SER A 327 -23.39 46.65 17.91
CA SER A 327 -22.33 46.90 16.94
C SER A 327 -21.15 47.58 17.66
N ILE A 328 -20.04 47.71 16.93
CA ILE A 328 -18.83 48.51 17.18
C ILE A 328 -17.75 47.67 17.92
N GLN A 329 -16.50 47.50 17.47
CA GLN A 329 -15.64 48.40 16.70
C GLN A 329 -14.51 47.65 15.97
N SER A 330 -14.13 48.21 14.83
CA SER A 330 -12.97 47.88 14.01
C SER A 330 -11.70 48.52 14.60
N THR A 331 -10.58 47.81 14.57
CA THR A 331 -9.23 48.42 14.58
C THR A 331 -8.34 47.71 13.55
N SER A 332 -7.85 48.51 12.63
CA SER A 332 -6.88 48.23 11.57
C SER A 332 -5.46 48.55 12.03
N SER A 333 -4.48 47.76 11.56
CA SER A 333 -3.06 48.16 11.37
C SER A 333 -2.39 47.05 10.53
N GLU A 334 -2.16 47.30 9.24
CA GLU A 334 -0.84 47.62 8.63
C GLU A 334 0.18 46.48 8.79
N SER A 335 0.42 45.68 7.74
CA SER A 335 1.36 45.92 6.63
C SER A 335 2.83 46.03 7.07
N SER A 336 3.59 44.95 6.83
CA SER A 336 5.01 45.06 6.51
C SER A 336 5.40 43.96 5.52
N THR A 337 5.66 44.42 4.30
CA THR A 337 6.38 43.76 3.21
C THR A 337 7.76 43.25 3.64
N ALA A 338 8.10 42.02 3.26
CA ALA A 338 9.48 41.62 3.00
C ALA A 338 9.51 40.61 1.85
N ALA A 339 10.01 41.09 0.71
CA ALA A 339 10.37 40.30 -0.46
C ALA A 339 11.84 39.87 -0.39
N ALA A 340 12.20 38.96 -1.30
CA ALA A 340 13.54 38.43 -1.64
C ALA A 340 14.01 37.27 -0.74
N THR A 341 14.51 36.14 -1.27
CA THR A 341 15.11 35.89 -2.58
C THR A 341 15.13 34.38 -2.88
N HIS A 342 14.66 33.99 -4.05
CA HIS A 342 14.95 32.69 -4.66
C HIS A 342 16.43 32.67 -5.10
N SER A 343 17.18 31.66 -4.66
CA SER A 343 18.48 31.30 -5.20
C SER A 343 18.40 29.92 -5.85
N THR A 344 18.20 29.93 -7.16
CA THR A 344 18.37 28.78 -8.05
C THR A 344 19.86 28.54 -8.29
N PRO A 345 20.39 27.33 -8.14
CA PRO A 345 21.72 26.99 -8.67
C PRO A 345 21.61 26.77 -10.18
N SER A 346 22.24 27.66 -10.94
CA SER A 346 22.42 27.53 -12.39
C SER A 346 23.41 26.40 -12.68
N ALA A 347 22.95 25.37 -13.38
CA ALA A 347 23.80 24.36 -13.99
C ALA A 347 24.58 25.00 -15.15
N GLN A 348 25.91 24.88 -15.12
CA GLN A 348 26.79 25.29 -16.19
C GLN A 348 26.93 24.14 -17.21
N PRO A 349 26.78 24.39 -18.52
CA PRO A 349 26.91 23.35 -19.55
C PRO A 349 28.37 23.10 -19.90
N SER A 350 28.84 21.85 -19.82
CA SER A 350 30.10 21.46 -20.44
C SER A 350 29.88 21.22 -21.93
N GLN A 351 30.35 22.17 -22.73
CA GLN A 351 30.70 22.01 -24.13
C GLN A 351 31.74 20.90 -24.29
N GLY A 352 31.53 20.03 -25.26
CA GLY A 352 32.41 18.90 -25.59
C GLY A 352 31.99 18.26 -26.90
N GLU A 353 31.86 19.06 -27.95
CA GLU A 353 31.89 18.56 -29.33
C GLU A 353 33.26 17.94 -29.62
N SER A 354 33.28 16.68 -30.03
CA SER A 354 34.36 16.13 -30.85
C SER A 354 33.75 15.33 -31.99
N THR A 355 33.49 16.02 -33.09
CA THR A 355 33.29 15.43 -34.42
C THR A 355 34.60 14.88 -34.99
N CYS A 356 34.47 14.09 -36.07
CA CYS A 356 35.49 13.52 -36.97
C CYS A 356 36.08 12.16 -36.54
N SER A 357 36.18 11.13 -37.39
CA SER A 357 35.90 11.01 -38.81
C SER A 357 35.78 9.55 -39.20
N LYS A 358 35.05 9.34 -40.30
CA LYS A 358 34.89 8.08 -41.04
C LYS A 358 36.25 7.47 -41.42
N HIS A 359 36.41 6.16 -41.26
CA HIS A 359 37.21 5.35 -42.17
C HIS A 359 36.50 4.03 -42.50
N LYS A 360 35.93 3.99 -43.71
CA LYS A 360 35.55 2.77 -44.44
C LYS A 360 36.72 2.43 -45.37
N ARG A 361 37.20 1.18 -45.32
CA ARG A 361 37.63 0.33 -46.47
C ARG A 361 38.10 -1.01 -45.89
N HIS A 362 37.41 -2.12 -46.19
CA HIS A 362 37.76 -3.13 -47.22
C HIS A 362 38.99 -3.96 -46.78
N LEU A 363 39.02 -5.30 -46.75
CA LEU A 363 38.57 -6.30 -47.72
C LEU A 363 38.69 -7.73 -47.11
N ARG A 364 37.72 -8.59 -47.47
CA ARG A 364 37.81 -10.00 -47.95
C ARG A 364 38.52 -11.13 -47.17
N HIS A 365 37.77 -12.25 -47.16
CA HIS A 365 38.14 -13.67 -47.29
C HIS A 365 39.03 -14.33 -46.23
N HIS A 366 38.48 -15.32 -45.51
CA HIS A 366 38.59 -16.73 -45.93
C HIS A 366 37.68 -17.63 -45.09
N ALA A 367 36.88 -18.44 -45.79
CA ALA A 367 36.34 -19.69 -45.30
C ALA A 367 37.35 -20.81 -45.63
N ARG A 368 37.57 -21.76 -44.70
CA ARG A 368 37.65 -23.22 -44.88
C ARG A 368 38.52 -23.91 -43.81
N HIS A 369 37.84 -24.81 -43.08
CA HIS A 369 38.20 -26.20 -42.78
C HIS A 369 39.39 -26.63 -41.89
N MET A 370 39.03 -27.64 -41.07
CA MET A 370 39.79 -28.73 -40.41
C MET A 370 40.44 -28.36 -39.07
N ALA A 371 40.26 -29.09 -37.97
CA ALA A 371 39.73 -30.44 -37.73
C ALA A 371 39.00 -30.50 -36.37
#